data_AF-A0A925SAT1-F1
#
_entry.id   AF-A0A925SAT1-F1
#
_cell.length_a   1.000
_cell.length_b   1.000
_cell.length_c   1.000
_cell.angle_alpha   90.00
_cell.angle_beta   90.00
_cell.angle_gamma   90.00
#
_symmetry.space_group_name_H-M   'P 1'
#
loop_
_entity.id
_entity.type
_entity.pdbx_description
1 polymer ?
#
loop_
_entity_poly.entity_id
_entity_poly.type
_entity_poly.pdbx_seq_one_letter_code
_entity_poly.pdbx_strand_id
1 'polypeptide(L)'
;RGPLKEISSSLPGSPVCENLPRLAKWMNRMTQIRSMTHTMKNHNSAAYYALTGHEPPLDDIRLRDSLDLFPAYGSIVDRLAPLKGGELPTSVSYPYVISDGSITPGQHASFLGKVHDPFLFTRDPNEPGFALPELTLPSNLSYERMTARRELQKIIDNQSRLLDTSAAARGLDAYYDKALAMLHSEKLRKAFDLSSEPDTLRDAYGRHTYGQSCLLARRLVETGVKFVTVYFSSNIGGQSTTTGGWDTHGFNNTKMYPIVEKYHLPLTDQTTPTFLEDLEQRGLLDTTLVVWMGEFGRTPKINENASRDHWPQCYTTLLCGAGVKKGYIHGASDKTGSYPASDPVRPDDLAATIFHLLGIDPHTELRGVGDRPVNISYGNPVMGVMS
;
A
#
# COMPACT_ATOMS: atom_id res chain seq x y z
N ARG A 1 28.88 -7.67 -9.45
CA ARG A 1 28.44 -6.95 -8.23
C ARG A 1 28.28 -5.47 -8.57
N GLY A 2 27.45 -4.73 -7.82
CA GLY A 2 27.21 -3.30 -8.03
C GLY A 2 28.34 -2.40 -7.50
N PRO A 3 28.27 -1.08 -7.77
CA PRO A 3 29.21 -0.09 -7.24
C PRO A 3 29.00 0.21 -5.75
N LEU A 4 27.80 -0.04 -5.22
CA LEU A 4 27.46 0.17 -3.80
C LEU A 4 28.11 -0.90 -2.92
N LYS A 5 28.66 -0.48 -1.78
CA LYS A 5 29.24 -1.37 -0.77
C LYS A 5 28.20 -1.84 0.23
N GLU A 6 28.59 -2.89 0.94
CA GLU A 6 27.82 -3.46 2.03
C GLU A 6 28.36 -2.99 3.38
N ILE A 7 27.47 -2.79 4.35
CA ILE A 7 27.77 -2.52 5.75
C ILE A 7 27.16 -3.60 6.64
N SER A 8 27.75 -3.82 7.81
CA SER A 8 27.14 -4.69 8.82
C SER A 8 25.81 -4.12 9.31
N SER A 9 24.88 -4.99 9.68
CA SER A 9 23.59 -4.60 10.26
C SER A 9 23.43 -5.15 11.67
N SER A 10 22.38 -4.73 12.35
CA SER A 10 21.95 -5.25 13.66
C SER A 10 21.61 -6.75 13.63
N LEU A 11 21.38 -7.34 12.45
CA LEU A 11 21.19 -8.77 12.27
C LEU A 11 22.50 -9.41 11.77
N PRO A 12 23.20 -10.21 12.61
CA PRO A 12 24.46 -10.83 12.22
C PRO A 12 24.36 -11.65 10.93
N GLY A 13 25.36 -11.51 10.05
CA GLY A 13 25.39 -12.23 8.76
C GLY A 13 24.42 -11.69 7.70
N SER A 14 23.69 -10.60 7.99
CA SER A 14 22.79 -9.96 7.03
C SER A 14 23.24 -8.52 6.73
N PRO A 15 24.23 -8.32 5.83
CA PRO A 15 24.68 -6.98 5.49
C PRO A 15 23.60 -6.21 4.70
N VAL A 16 23.67 -4.88 4.75
CA VAL A 16 22.79 -3.97 3.99
C VAL A 16 23.61 -2.96 3.19
N CYS A 17 22.98 -2.21 2.29
CA CYS A 17 23.64 -1.17 1.51
C CYS A 17 24.23 -0.08 2.41
N GLU A 18 25.43 0.43 2.08
CA GLU A 18 26.10 1.52 2.81
C GLU A 18 25.28 2.82 2.92
N ASN A 19 24.34 3.03 1.99
CA ASN A 19 23.41 4.18 1.99
C ASN A 19 22.14 3.95 2.82
N LEU A 20 22.04 2.82 3.52
CA LEU A 20 20.93 2.51 4.43
C LEU A 20 21.40 2.31 5.90
N PRO A 21 22.23 3.20 6.48
CA PRO A 21 22.83 2.99 7.80
C PRO A 21 21.81 3.05 8.96
N ARG A 22 20.70 3.78 8.84
CA ARG A 22 19.65 3.78 9.85
C ARG A 22 18.81 2.51 9.78
N LEU A 23 18.47 2.07 8.57
CA LEU A 23 17.77 0.80 8.35
C LEU A 23 18.61 -0.39 8.85
N ALA A 24 19.94 -0.34 8.68
CA ALA A 24 20.87 -1.35 9.20
C ALA A 24 20.64 -1.63 10.70
N LYS A 25 20.32 -0.61 11.50
CA LYS A 25 20.09 -0.71 12.95
C LYS A 25 18.77 -1.38 13.30
N TRP A 26 17.86 -1.52 12.34
CA TRP A 26 16.53 -2.12 12.52
C TRP A 26 16.41 -3.57 12.02
N MET A 27 17.42 -4.09 11.32
CA MET A 27 17.37 -5.44 10.74
C MET A 27 17.08 -6.57 11.75
N ASN A 28 17.47 -6.43 13.02
CA ASN A 28 17.13 -7.41 14.08
C ASN A 28 15.66 -7.36 14.54
N ARG A 29 14.88 -6.39 14.08
CA ARG A 29 13.46 -6.21 14.38
C ARG A 29 12.55 -6.52 13.19
N MET A 30 13.10 -6.56 11.98
CA MET A 30 12.36 -6.86 10.76
C MET A 30 12.47 -8.32 10.37
N THR A 31 11.45 -8.83 9.69
CA THR A 31 11.52 -10.04 8.88
C THR A 31 11.79 -9.68 7.43
N GLN A 32 12.66 -10.44 6.77
CA GLN A 32 12.87 -10.37 5.33
C GLN A 32 12.35 -11.65 4.68
N ILE A 33 11.45 -11.53 3.70
CA ILE A 33 11.16 -12.64 2.78
C ILE A 33 12.06 -12.44 1.56
N ARG A 34 13.13 -13.22 1.43
CA ARG A 34 14.15 -13.07 0.37
C ARG A 34 13.90 -13.90 -0.89
N SER A 35 12.83 -14.68 -0.86
CA SER A 35 12.47 -15.69 -1.83
C SER A 35 11.16 -15.36 -2.55
N MET A 36 10.73 -14.09 -2.53
CA MET A 36 9.55 -13.67 -3.30
C MET A 36 9.78 -13.93 -4.79
N THR A 37 8.78 -14.49 -5.47
CA THR A 37 8.88 -14.86 -6.89
C THR A 37 7.53 -14.85 -7.61
N HIS A 38 7.54 -14.44 -8.88
CA HIS A 38 6.46 -14.66 -9.85
C HIS A 38 6.98 -14.52 -11.29
N THR A 39 6.07 -14.51 -12.26
CA THR A 39 6.39 -14.54 -13.71
C THR A 39 6.13 -13.22 -14.43
N MET A 40 5.32 -12.31 -13.86
CA MET A 40 4.97 -11.00 -14.43
C MET A 40 6.20 -10.07 -14.58
N LYS A 41 6.57 -9.70 -15.81
CA LYS A 41 7.72 -8.84 -16.11
C LYS A 41 7.32 -7.40 -16.41
N ASN A 42 6.07 -7.14 -16.79
CA ASN A 42 5.58 -5.79 -17.03
C ASN A 42 5.05 -5.17 -15.74
N HIS A 43 5.30 -3.87 -15.55
CA HIS A 43 4.89 -3.16 -14.34
C HIS A 43 3.39 -3.21 -14.10
N ASN A 44 2.55 -2.98 -15.11
CA ASN A 44 1.09 -2.97 -14.90
C ASN A 44 0.56 -4.32 -14.37
N SER A 45 1.09 -5.44 -14.87
CA SER A 45 0.69 -6.78 -14.42
C SER A 45 1.31 -7.15 -13.07
N ALA A 46 2.60 -6.85 -12.88
CA ALA A 46 3.29 -7.14 -11.62
C ALA A 46 2.78 -6.28 -10.45
N ALA A 47 2.51 -5.00 -10.69
CA ALA A 47 1.98 -4.09 -9.67
C ALA A 47 0.52 -4.44 -9.31
N TYR A 48 -0.32 -4.81 -10.29
CA TYR A 48 -1.63 -5.40 -10.00
C TYR A 48 -1.49 -6.62 -9.09
N TYR A 49 -0.55 -7.51 -9.41
CA TYR A 49 -0.31 -8.70 -8.60
C TYR A 49 0.12 -8.33 -7.16
N ALA A 50 1.06 -7.40 -7.02
CA ALA A 50 1.53 -6.92 -5.73
C ALA A 50 0.42 -6.26 -4.89
N LEU A 51 -0.50 -5.52 -5.51
CA LEU A 51 -1.57 -4.76 -4.84
C LEU A 51 -2.81 -5.59 -4.48
N THR A 52 -2.97 -6.75 -5.11
CA THR A 52 -4.18 -7.58 -4.97
C THR A 52 -3.90 -8.97 -4.41
N GLY A 53 -2.67 -9.47 -4.58
CA GLY A 53 -2.34 -10.85 -4.26
C GLY A 53 -2.89 -11.85 -5.26
N HIS A 54 -3.37 -11.40 -6.42
CA HIS A 54 -3.92 -12.25 -7.48
C HIS A 54 -3.12 -12.11 -8.76
N GLU A 55 -2.66 -13.26 -9.29
CA GLU A 55 -1.93 -13.29 -10.55
C GLU A 55 -2.87 -12.81 -11.68
N PRO A 56 -2.48 -11.80 -12.48
CA PRO A 56 -3.27 -11.40 -13.63
C PRO A 56 -3.27 -12.53 -14.66
N PRO A 57 -4.32 -12.62 -15.50
CA PRO A 57 -4.41 -13.69 -16.51
C PRO A 57 -3.30 -13.61 -17.57
N LEU A 58 -2.72 -12.43 -17.78
CA LEU A 58 -1.69 -12.17 -18.78
C LEU A 58 -0.69 -11.13 -18.24
N ASP A 59 0.57 -11.28 -18.64
CA ASP A 59 1.61 -10.28 -18.47
C ASP A 59 1.53 -9.26 -19.63
N ASP A 60 0.71 -8.21 -19.48
CA ASP A 60 0.48 -7.18 -20.49
C ASP A 60 0.78 -5.78 -19.95
N ILE A 61 1.60 -5.02 -20.69
CA ILE A 61 1.85 -3.59 -20.42
C ILE A 61 0.59 -2.74 -20.61
N ARG A 62 -0.42 -3.23 -21.34
CA ARG A 62 -1.70 -2.57 -21.58
C ARG A 62 -2.80 -3.06 -20.64
N LEU A 63 -2.46 -3.83 -19.60
CA LEU A 63 -3.43 -4.18 -18.57
C LEU A 63 -3.93 -2.90 -17.91
N ARG A 64 -5.23 -2.62 -18.06
CA ARG A 64 -5.89 -1.41 -17.56
C ARG A 64 -6.86 -1.76 -16.47
N ASP A 65 -7.09 -0.79 -15.59
CA ASP A 65 -8.09 -0.91 -14.54
C ASP A 65 -9.48 -1.20 -15.13
N SER A 66 -10.18 -2.14 -14.50
CA SER A 66 -11.51 -2.61 -14.91
C SER A 66 -12.24 -3.17 -13.69
N LEU A 67 -13.58 -3.13 -13.76
CA LEU A 67 -14.43 -3.77 -12.76
C LEU A 67 -14.29 -5.30 -12.77
N ASP A 68 -13.75 -5.88 -13.83
CA ASP A 68 -13.59 -7.34 -13.94
C ASP A 68 -12.34 -7.89 -13.22
N LEU A 69 -11.48 -7.00 -12.73
CA LEU A 69 -10.24 -7.38 -12.05
C LEU A 69 -10.45 -7.66 -10.57
N PHE A 70 -9.45 -8.27 -9.94
CA PHE A 70 -9.49 -8.56 -8.51
C PHE A 70 -9.33 -7.27 -7.68
N PRO A 71 -10.05 -7.12 -6.56
CA PRO A 71 -9.99 -5.93 -5.72
C PRO A 71 -8.65 -5.77 -5.00
N ALA A 72 -8.31 -4.52 -4.66
CA ALA A 72 -7.20 -4.21 -3.77
C ALA A 72 -7.37 -4.83 -2.38
N TYR A 73 -6.26 -5.11 -1.67
CA TYR A 73 -6.29 -5.65 -0.30
C TYR A 73 -7.25 -4.89 0.62
N GLY A 74 -7.14 -3.56 0.65
CA GLY A 74 -7.96 -2.72 1.51
C GLY A 74 -9.46 -2.81 1.22
N SER A 75 -9.85 -3.08 -0.03
CA SER A 75 -11.26 -3.30 -0.41
C SER A 75 -11.77 -4.66 0.07
N ILE A 76 -10.93 -5.70 0.02
CA ILE A 76 -11.25 -7.01 0.62
C ILE A 76 -11.43 -6.86 2.14
N VAL A 77 -10.55 -6.11 2.80
CA VAL A 77 -10.65 -5.83 4.24
C VAL A 77 -11.91 -5.04 4.57
N ASP A 78 -12.27 -4.01 3.80
CA ASP A 78 -13.53 -3.27 3.98
C ASP A 78 -14.76 -4.18 3.78
N ARG A 79 -14.70 -5.13 2.84
CA ARG A 79 -15.81 -6.05 2.56
C ARG A 79 -16.02 -7.10 3.66
N LEU A 80 -14.94 -7.66 4.20
CA LEU A 80 -14.98 -8.82 5.10
C LEU A 80 -14.84 -8.44 6.57
N ALA A 81 -14.13 -7.36 6.88
CA ALA A 81 -13.88 -6.88 8.22
C ALA A 81 -14.03 -5.35 8.32
N PRO A 82 -15.17 -4.75 7.93
CA PRO A 82 -15.36 -3.30 7.97
C PRO A 82 -15.19 -2.72 9.38
N LEU A 83 -14.78 -1.45 9.47
CA LEU A 83 -14.98 -0.67 10.68
C LEU A 83 -16.48 -0.42 10.89
N LYS A 84 -16.92 -0.53 12.15
CA LYS A 84 -18.32 -0.26 12.52
C LYS A 84 -18.54 1.23 12.68
N GLY A 85 -19.73 1.72 12.33
CA GLY A 85 -20.16 3.11 12.58
C GLY A 85 -19.87 4.12 11.45
N GLY A 86 -19.05 3.79 10.46
CA GLY A 86 -18.87 4.62 9.25
C GLY A 86 -18.11 5.95 9.46
N GLU A 87 -17.77 6.31 10.69
CA GLU A 87 -17.02 7.54 11.02
C GLU A 87 -15.56 7.50 10.53
N LEU A 88 -15.02 6.31 10.31
CA LEU A 88 -13.67 6.11 9.78
C LEU A 88 -13.75 5.19 8.55
N PRO A 89 -13.01 5.50 7.48
CA PRO A 89 -12.83 4.55 6.40
C PRO A 89 -12.05 3.33 6.90
N THR A 90 -12.47 2.12 6.52
CA THR A 90 -11.72 0.89 6.85
C THR A 90 -10.37 0.88 6.16
N SER A 91 -10.33 1.36 4.91
CA SER A 91 -9.16 1.38 4.04
C SER A 91 -8.92 2.79 3.51
N VAL A 92 -7.66 3.23 3.51
CA VAL A 92 -7.22 4.55 3.04
C VAL A 92 -6.02 4.37 2.10
N SER A 93 -5.98 5.06 0.97
CA SER A 93 -4.86 5.03 0.03
C SER A 93 -4.48 6.45 -0.44
N TYR A 94 -3.18 6.75 -0.51
CA TYR A 94 -2.68 8.09 -0.82
C TYR A 94 -1.14 8.09 -0.99
N PRO A 95 -0.51 9.21 -1.40
CA PRO A 95 -1.10 10.41 -2.00
C PRO A 95 -1.14 10.32 -3.53
N TYR A 96 -1.04 9.11 -4.08
CA TYR A 96 -0.96 8.92 -5.52
C TYR A 96 -1.97 7.91 -6.02
N VAL A 97 -2.26 8.01 -7.31
CA VAL A 97 -2.74 6.89 -8.12
C VAL A 97 -1.54 6.46 -8.96
N ILE A 98 -1.10 5.22 -8.78
CA ILE A 98 0.07 4.69 -9.48
C ILE A 98 -0.26 4.52 -10.96
N SER A 99 0.72 4.85 -11.81
CA SER A 99 0.64 4.69 -13.25
C SER A 99 1.98 4.26 -13.86
N ASP A 100 1.88 3.56 -14.98
CA ASP A 100 2.95 3.31 -15.95
C ASP A 100 2.39 3.53 -17.37
N GLY A 101 2.48 4.78 -17.84
CA GLY A 101 1.80 5.27 -19.06
C GLY A 101 0.27 5.34 -18.96
N SER A 102 -0.35 4.45 -18.19
CA SER A 102 -1.76 4.43 -17.79
C SER A 102 -1.88 4.04 -16.32
N ILE A 103 -3.05 4.31 -15.72
CA ILE A 103 -3.35 3.90 -14.34
C ILE A 103 -3.18 2.39 -14.22
N THR A 104 -2.34 1.99 -13.27
CA THR A 104 -2.10 0.60 -12.94
C THR A 104 -3.35 -0.01 -12.27
N PRO A 105 -3.75 -1.24 -12.60
CA PRO A 105 -4.92 -1.86 -11.99
C PRO A 105 -4.69 -2.26 -10.53
N GLY A 106 -5.76 -2.67 -9.84
CA GLY A 106 -5.67 -3.26 -8.49
C GLY A 106 -5.59 -2.23 -7.37
N GLN A 107 -5.99 -0.99 -7.64
CA GLN A 107 -6.00 0.11 -6.66
C GLN A 107 -7.39 0.38 -6.06
N HIS A 108 -8.43 -0.30 -6.56
CA HIS A 108 -9.85 -0.07 -6.24
C HIS A 108 -10.57 -1.38 -5.87
N ALA A 109 -11.87 -1.28 -5.59
CA ALA A 109 -12.71 -2.40 -5.21
C ALA A 109 -13.16 -3.29 -6.38
N SER A 110 -12.98 -2.83 -7.63
CA SER A 110 -13.34 -3.56 -8.85
C SER A 110 -14.75 -4.18 -8.75
N PHE A 111 -14.91 -5.50 -8.88
CA PHE A 111 -16.22 -6.15 -8.86
C PHE A 111 -16.97 -6.06 -7.52
N LEU A 112 -16.30 -5.69 -6.41
CA LEU A 112 -16.97 -5.46 -5.13
C LEU A 112 -17.79 -4.16 -5.13
N GLY A 113 -17.48 -3.25 -6.06
CA GLY A 113 -18.18 -2.00 -6.22
C GLY A 113 -17.72 -0.89 -5.29
N LYS A 114 -18.03 0.34 -5.71
CA LYS A 114 -17.50 1.60 -5.17
C LYS A 114 -17.65 1.80 -3.66
N VAL A 115 -18.63 1.15 -3.02
CA VAL A 115 -18.82 1.24 -1.55
C VAL A 115 -17.62 0.68 -0.76
N HIS A 116 -16.86 -0.23 -1.38
CA HIS A 116 -15.67 -0.85 -0.82
C HIS A 116 -14.37 -0.23 -1.35
N ASP A 117 -14.44 0.86 -2.11
CA ASP A 117 -13.22 1.56 -2.53
C ASP A 117 -12.48 2.10 -1.31
N PRO A 118 -11.14 2.08 -1.30
CA PRO A 118 -10.38 2.81 -0.32
C PRO A 118 -10.76 4.29 -0.36
N PHE A 119 -10.72 4.95 0.80
CA PHE A 119 -10.77 6.41 0.83
C PHE A 119 -9.46 6.95 0.23
N LEU A 120 -9.53 7.31 -1.05
CA LEU A 120 -8.42 7.81 -1.84
C LEU A 120 -8.40 9.34 -1.82
N PHE A 121 -7.24 9.91 -1.49
CA PHE A 121 -6.94 11.33 -1.71
C PHE A 121 -5.53 11.48 -2.28
N THR A 122 -5.32 12.50 -3.11
CA THR A 122 -4.06 12.69 -3.83
C THR A 122 -3.31 13.98 -3.47
N ARG A 123 -3.75 14.65 -2.39
CA ARG A 123 -3.06 15.83 -1.86
C ARG A 123 -1.80 15.41 -1.11
N ASP A 124 -0.70 16.12 -1.32
CA ASP A 124 0.57 15.86 -0.65
C ASP A 124 0.49 16.29 0.83
N PRO A 125 0.69 15.38 1.80
CA PRO A 125 0.68 15.71 3.22
C PRO A 125 1.79 16.69 3.67
N ASN A 126 2.77 16.96 2.83
CA ASN A 126 3.82 17.94 3.08
C ASN A 126 3.49 19.36 2.56
N GLU A 127 2.40 19.54 1.80
CA GLU A 127 1.99 20.86 1.30
C GLU A 127 1.67 21.84 2.45
N PRO A 128 2.07 23.12 2.34
CA PRO A 128 1.60 24.15 3.26
C PRO A 128 0.07 24.24 3.27
N GLY A 129 -0.52 24.19 4.47
CA GLY A 129 -1.98 24.19 4.60
C GLY A 129 -2.63 22.90 4.12
N PHE A 130 -1.92 21.76 4.14
CA PHE A 130 -2.50 20.45 3.90
C PHE A 130 -3.77 20.27 4.74
N ALA A 131 -4.86 20.07 4.03
CA ALA A 131 -6.18 19.82 4.54
C ALA A 131 -6.96 19.08 3.46
N LEU A 132 -8.00 18.34 3.86
CA LEU A 132 -8.95 17.74 2.94
C LEU A 132 -10.26 18.53 3.01
N PRO A 133 -10.49 19.50 2.11
CA PRO A 133 -11.77 20.22 2.01
C PRO A 133 -12.95 19.26 1.82
N GLU A 134 -12.72 18.10 1.22
CA GLU A 134 -13.70 17.03 1.04
C GLU A 134 -14.16 16.43 2.38
N LEU A 135 -13.46 16.69 3.48
CA LEU A 135 -13.81 16.31 4.84
C LEU A 135 -14.35 17.49 5.68
N THR A 136 -14.59 18.66 5.07
CA THR A 136 -15.15 19.83 5.74
C THR A 136 -16.47 20.26 5.09
N LEU A 137 -17.43 20.65 5.94
CA LEU A 137 -18.68 21.22 5.48
C LEU A 137 -18.48 22.73 5.18
N PRO A 138 -19.02 23.25 4.07
CA PRO A 138 -19.09 24.69 3.86
C PRO A 138 -19.77 25.39 5.04
N SER A 139 -19.31 26.59 5.41
CA SER A 139 -19.78 27.31 6.60
C SER A 139 -21.29 27.59 6.63
N ASN A 140 -21.96 27.56 5.48
CA ASN A 140 -23.41 27.75 5.33
C ASN A 140 -24.23 26.44 5.31
N LEU A 141 -23.59 25.28 5.49
CA LEU A 141 -24.21 23.96 5.48
C LEU A 141 -23.90 23.21 6.78
N SER A 142 -24.92 23.04 7.62
CA SER A 142 -24.82 22.18 8.80
C SER A 142 -25.00 20.71 8.43
N TYR A 143 -24.48 19.83 9.29
CA TYR A 143 -24.64 18.38 9.13
C TYR A 143 -26.11 17.96 9.16
N GLU A 144 -26.91 18.56 10.05
CA GLU A 144 -28.35 18.32 10.17
C GLU A 144 -29.07 18.68 8.87
N ARG A 145 -28.67 19.80 8.23
CA ARG A 145 -29.25 20.24 6.95
C ARG A 145 -28.91 19.29 5.81
N MET A 146 -27.69 18.75 5.78
CA MET A 146 -27.30 17.75 4.77
C MET A 146 -28.00 16.42 5.00
N THR A 147 -28.09 15.96 6.24
CA THR A 147 -28.82 14.74 6.62
C THR A 147 -30.30 14.86 6.27
N ALA A 148 -30.95 15.98 6.60
CA ALA A 148 -32.35 16.22 6.24
C ALA A 148 -32.57 16.21 4.71
N ARG A 149 -31.66 16.82 3.93
CA ARG A 149 -31.71 16.77 2.46
C ARG A 149 -31.55 15.35 1.94
N ARG A 150 -30.66 14.57 2.55
CA ARG A 150 -30.43 13.17 2.18
C ARG A 150 -31.65 12.30 2.46
N GLU A 151 -32.29 12.47 3.60
CA GLU A 151 -33.52 11.75 3.94
C GLU A 151 -34.67 12.14 3.01
N LEU A 152 -34.81 13.43 2.66
CA LEU A 152 -35.77 13.86 1.63
C LEU A 152 -35.48 13.25 0.25
N GLN A 153 -34.19 13.22 -0.15
CA GLN A 153 -33.79 12.57 -1.40
C GLN A 153 -34.16 11.09 -1.39
N LYS A 154 -33.89 10.36 -0.30
CA LYS A 154 -34.28 8.94 -0.15
C LYS A 154 -35.78 8.77 -0.29
N ILE A 155 -36.61 9.66 0.26
CA ILE A 155 -38.07 9.62 0.11
C ILE A 155 -38.48 9.80 -1.35
N ILE A 156 -37.93 10.80 -2.05
CA ILE A 156 -38.21 11.05 -3.48
C ILE A 156 -37.75 9.86 -4.34
N ASP A 157 -36.54 9.37 -4.10
CA ASP A 157 -35.98 8.23 -4.80
C ASP A 157 -36.82 6.96 -4.57
N ASN A 158 -37.33 6.75 -3.35
CA ASN A 158 -38.18 5.61 -3.03
C ASN A 158 -39.55 5.70 -3.73
N GLN A 159 -40.08 6.91 -3.93
CA GLN A 159 -41.27 7.13 -4.75
C GLN A 159 -41.01 6.88 -6.24
N SER A 160 -39.79 7.16 -6.72
CA SER A 160 -39.37 6.89 -8.10
C SER A 160 -39.02 5.41 -8.35
N ARG A 161 -38.45 4.70 -7.35
CA ARG A 161 -38.10 3.26 -7.39
C ARG A 161 -39.30 2.32 -7.43
N LEU A 162 -40.53 2.80 -7.22
CA LEU A 162 -41.74 2.05 -7.57
C LEU A 162 -41.84 1.74 -9.08
N LEU A 163 -40.97 2.35 -9.91
CA LEU A 163 -40.89 2.11 -11.36
C LEU A 163 -39.60 1.42 -11.82
N ASP A 164 -38.55 1.30 -10.98
CA ASP A 164 -37.30 0.64 -11.38
C ASP A 164 -36.47 0.12 -10.18
N THR A 165 -36.16 -1.18 -10.16
CA THR A 165 -35.55 -1.89 -9.02
C THR A 165 -34.11 -2.35 -9.29
N SER A 166 -33.24 -1.46 -9.76
CA SER A 166 -31.85 -1.84 -10.04
C SER A 166 -30.99 -1.91 -8.76
N ALA A 167 -30.12 -2.93 -8.65
CA ALA A 167 -29.16 -3.07 -7.56
C ALA A 167 -28.14 -1.91 -7.48
N ALA A 168 -27.91 -1.22 -8.59
CA ALA A 168 -27.07 -0.03 -8.68
C ALA A 168 -27.56 1.13 -7.80
N ALA A 169 -28.89 1.29 -7.66
CA ALA A 169 -29.47 2.35 -6.82
C ALA A 169 -29.19 2.14 -5.32
N ARG A 170 -29.15 0.89 -4.84
CA ARG A 170 -28.88 0.56 -3.42
C ARG A 170 -27.42 0.80 -3.02
N GLY A 171 -26.46 0.54 -3.92
CA GLY A 171 -25.03 0.76 -3.65
C GLY A 171 -24.66 2.24 -3.54
N LEU A 172 -25.37 3.10 -4.29
CA LEU A 172 -25.17 4.54 -4.23
C LEU A 172 -25.61 5.13 -2.87
N ASP A 173 -26.68 4.56 -2.27
CA ASP A 173 -27.17 5.06 -1.00
C ASP A 173 -26.19 4.85 0.16
N ALA A 174 -25.66 3.63 0.27
CA ALA A 174 -24.66 3.28 1.27
C ALA A 174 -23.36 4.08 1.12
N TYR A 175 -22.96 4.34 -0.12
CA TYR A 175 -21.79 5.18 -0.42
C TYR A 175 -21.97 6.62 0.10
N TYR A 176 -23.12 7.24 -0.16
CA TYR A 176 -23.41 8.58 0.33
C TYR A 176 -23.48 8.65 1.86
N ASP A 177 -24.13 7.67 2.49
CA ASP A 177 -24.26 7.63 3.95
C ASP A 177 -22.88 7.49 4.63
N LYS A 178 -21.98 6.66 4.08
CA LYS A 178 -20.58 6.54 4.53
C LYS A 178 -19.81 7.86 4.38
N ALA A 179 -19.96 8.55 3.24
CA ALA A 179 -19.32 9.85 3.02
C ALA A 179 -19.80 10.91 4.03
N LEU A 180 -21.11 10.97 4.30
CA LEU A 180 -21.69 11.89 5.29
C LEU A 180 -21.16 11.62 6.71
N ALA A 181 -21.02 10.36 7.09
CA ALA A 181 -20.47 9.99 8.40
C ALA A 181 -19.01 10.46 8.56
N MET A 182 -18.18 10.29 7.52
CA MET A 182 -16.78 10.76 7.52
C MET A 182 -16.66 12.28 7.63
N LEU A 183 -17.56 13.04 6.98
CA LEU A 183 -17.58 14.52 7.09
C LEU A 183 -17.71 15.01 8.53
N HIS A 184 -18.40 14.26 9.39
CA HIS A 184 -18.62 14.64 10.80
C HIS A 184 -17.55 14.09 11.75
N SER A 185 -16.66 13.21 11.28
CA SER A 185 -15.71 12.51 12.12
C SER A 185 -14.60 13.41 12.64
N GLU A 186 -14.72 13.84 13.91
CA GLU A 186 -13.68 14.61 14.59
C GLU A 186 -12.37 13.82 14.67
N LYS A 187 -12.47 12.49 14.87
CA LYS A 187 -11.33 11.57 14.86
C LYS A 187 -10.58 11.62 13.53
N LEU A 188 -11.31 11.51 12.42
CA LEU A 188 -10.71 11.57 11.08
C LEU A 188 -10.05 12.93 10.85
N ARG A 189 -10.75 14.03 11.13
CA ARG A 189 -10.18 15.38 10.98
C ARG A 189 -8.90 15.57 11.79
N LYS A 190 -8.88 15.10 13.05
CA LYS A 190 -7.66 15.12 13.88
C LYS A 190 -6.55 14.30 13.24
N ALA A 191 -6.82 13.11 12.72
CA ALA A 191 -5.80 12.29 12.06
C ALA A 191 -5.10 13.05 10.92
N PHE A 192 -5.86 13.79 10.11
CA PHE A 192 -5.36 14.60 8.99
C PHE A 192 -4.67 15.91 9.41
N ASP A 193 -4.86 16.38 10.64
CA ASP A 193 -4.20 17.58 11.16
C ASP A 193 -2.74 17.28 11.56
N LEU A 194 -1.90 17.31 10.54
CA LEU A 194 -0.47 17.16 10.64
C LEU A 194 0.24 18.34 11.32
N SER A 195 -0.42 19.49 11.46
CA SER A 195 0.13 20.66 12.16
C SER A 195 0.13 20.50 13.68
N SER A 196 -0.66 19.55 14.20
CA SER A 196 -0.67 19.19 15.61
C SER A 196 0.56 18.38 16.07
N GLU A 197 1.40 17.91 15.14
CA GLU A 197 2.63 17.19 15.45
C GLU A 197 3.81 18.13 15.67
N PRO A 198 4.72 17.84 16.63
CA PRO A 198 5.92 18.64 16.83
C PRO A 198 6.76 18.71 15.56
N ASP A 199 7.34 19.89 15.28
CA ASP A 199 8.20 20.08 14.11
C ASP A 199 9.39 19.12 14.10
N THR A 200 9.95 18.81 15.28
CA THR A 200 11.05 17.85 15.44
C THR A 200 10.68 16.45 14.94
N LEU A 201 9.44 16.01 15.17
CA LEU A 201 8.96 14.71 14.69
C LEU A 201 8.75 14.76 13.17
N ARG A 202 8.12 15.82 12.68
CA ARG A 202 7.91 16.03 11.23
C ARG A 202 9.25 16.06 10.47
N ASP A 203 10.27 16.68 11.05
CA ASP A 203 11.63 16.74 10.50
C ASP A 203 12.32 15.37 10.54
N ALA A 204 12.12 14.58 11.60
CA ALA A 204 12.65 13.23 11.71
C ALA A 204 12.10 12.28 10.63
N TYR A 205 10.82 12.43 10.27
CA TYR A 205 10.21 11.73 9.12
C TYR A 205 10.73 12.25 7.78
N GLY A 206 11.12 13.51 7.72
CA GLY A 206 11.54 14.21 6.50
C GLY A 206 10.43 15.05 5.89
N ARG A 207 10.74 16.31 5.55
CA ARG A 207 9.81 17.29 4.95
C ARG A 207 9.66 17.08 3.45
N HIS A 208 9.23 15.89 3.09
CA HIS A 208 8.91 15.47 1.73
C HIS A 208 7.69 14.55 1.75
N THR A 209 7.08 14.33 0.58
CA THR A 209 5.81 13.62 0.44
C THR A 209 5.81 12.25 1.12
N TYR A 210 6.84 11.41 0.86
CA TYR A 210 6.92 10.07 1.47
C TYR A 210 6.99 10.12 3.02
N GLY A 211 7.81 11.01 3.59
CA GLY A 211 7.99 11.14 5.03
C GLY A 211 6.72 11.57 5.72
N GLN A 212 6.08 12.63 5.22
CA GLN A 212 4.82 13.13 5.77
C GLN A 212 3.65 12.17 5.51
N SER A 213 3.72 11.37 4.44
CA SER A 213 2.73 10.33 4.18
C SER A 213 2.81 9.18 5.18
N CYS A 214 4.02 8.75 5.55
CA CYS A 214 4.21 7.76 6.61
C CYS A 214 3.82 8.31 8.00
N LEU A 215 4.08 9.59 8.28
CA LEU A 215 3.60 10.25 9.51
C LEU A 215 2.07 10.23 9.59
N LEU A 216 1.40 10.57 8.49
CA LEU A 216 -0.06 10.48 8.38
C LEU A 216 -0.53 9.04 8.55
N ALA A 217 0.20 8.06 8.03
CA ALA A 217 -0.17 6.65 8.15
C ALA A 217 -0.16 6.21 9.62
N ARG A 218 0.85 6.63 10.38
CA ARG A 218 0.89 6.40 11.83
C ARG A 218 -0.35 6.99 12.51
N ARG A 219 -0.72 8.23 12.20
CA ARG A 219 -1.91 8.88 12.78
C ARG A 219 -3.22 8.17 12.42
N LEU A 220 -3.35 7.70 11.18
CA LEU A 220 -4.52 6.94 10.73
C LEU A 220 -4.62 5.59 11.46
N VAL A 221 -3.50 4.87 11.60
CA VAL A 221 -3.42 3.62 12.39
C VAL A 221 -3.78 3.88 13.86
N GLU A 222 -3.20 4.91 14.47
CA GLU A 222 -3.48 5.33 15.85
C GLU A 222 -4.97 5.68 16.06
N THR A 223 -5.62 6.21 15.03
CA THR A 223 -7.06 6.53 15.04
C THR A 223 -7.95 5.28 14.85
N GLY A 224 -7.38 4.18 14.37
CA GLY A 224 -8.05 2.88 14.20
C GLY A 224 -8.39 2.50 12.76
N VAL A 225 -7.81 3.18 11.75
CA VAL A 225 -7.93 2.73 10.35
C VAL A 225 -7.25 1.37 10.20
N LYS A 226 -7.95 0.39 9.61
CA LYS A 226 -7.48 -1.01 9.55
C LYS A 226 -6.45 -1.26 8.45
N PHE A 227 -6.56 -0.54 7.33
CA PHE A 227 -5.67 -0.74 6.19
C PHE A 227 -5.25 0.62 5.61
N VAL A 228 -3.95 0.86 5.54
CA VAL A 228 -3.39 2.10 5.00
C VAL A 228 -2.37 1.76 3.92
N THR A 229 -2.60 2.25 2.71
CA THR A 229 -1.65 2.12 1.60
C THR A 229 -0.99 3.48 1.34
N VAL A 230 0.31 3.56 1.58
CA VAL A 230 1.13 4.73 1.22
C VAL A 230 1.86 4.41 -0.08
N TYR A 231 1.51 5.10 -1.15
CA TYR A 231 2.20 4.98 -2.43
C TYR A 231 3.42 5.90 -2.46
N PHE A 232 4.57 5.35 -2.88
CA PHE A 232 5.83 6.10 -2.92
C PHE A 232 5.85 7.17 -4.01
N SER A 233 5.24 6.90 -5.16
CA SER A 233 5.23 7.79 -6.33
C SER A 233 3.99 7.57 -7.19
N SER A 234 3.60 8.58 -7.98
CA SER A 234 2.52 8.49 -8.97
C SER A 234 2.92 7.82 -10.28
N ASN A 235 4.23 7.74 -10.56
CA ASN A 235 4.76 7.07 -11.72
C ASN A 235 5.77 6.00 -11.27
N ILE A 236 5.66 4.80 -11.81
CA ILE A 236 6.59 3.71 -11.51
C ILE A 236 8.01 4.05 -12.01
N GLY A 237 8.13 4.81 -13.10
CA GLY A 237 9.38 5.26 -13.70
C GLY A 237 10.20 6.19 -12.80
N GLY A 238 11.44 5.78 -12.52
CA GLY A 238 12.46 6.55 -11.81
C GLY A 238 13.46 7.16 -12.78
N GLN A 239 13.16 8.36 -13.30
CA GLN A 239 13.93 9.00 -14.37
C GLN A 239 14.72 10.24 -13.91
N SER A 240 14.62 10.62 -12.64
CA SER A 240 15.26 11.81 -12.08
C SER A 240 15.89 11.52 -10.71
N THR A 241 16.84 12.36 -10.32
CA THR A 241 17.48 12.33 -8.98
C THR A 241 16.68 13.10 -7.91
N THR A 242 15.48 13.57 -8.25
CA THR A 242 14.64 14.40 -7.36
C THR A 242 13.17 13.95 -7.32
N THR A 243 12.76 13.05 -8.20
CA THR A 243 11.38 12.56 -8.32
C THR A 243 11.33 11.27 -9.13
N GLY A 244 10.25 10.51 -8.99
CA GLY A 244 9.98 9.28 -9.74
C GLY A 244 9.80 8.06 -8.84
N GLY A 245 9.45 6.93 -9.47
CA GLY A 245 9.31 5.65 -8.80
C GLY A 245 10.59 4.82 -8.83
N TRP A 246 10.50 3.57 -8.39
CA TRP A 246 11.65 2.68 -8.23
C TRP A 246 12.11 2.00 -9.52
N ASP A 247 11.47 2.28 -10.66
CA ASP A 247 11.91 1.80 -11.96
C ASP A 247 13.03 2.63 -12.57
N THR A 248 14.25 2.31 -12.13
CA THR A 248 15.46 3.07 -12.44
C THR A 248 16.37 2.33 -13.43
N HIS A 249 15.87 1.90 -14.60
CA HIS A 249 16.69 1.14 -15.56
C HIS A 249 17.54 2.00 -16.54
N GLY A 250 17.68 3.29 -16.23
CA GLY A 250 18.53 4.21 -16.97
C GLY A 250 17.80 4.89 -18.12
N PHE A 251 17.09 5.98 -17.82
CA PHE A 251 16.29 6.75 -18.77
C PHE A 251 16.84 8.16 -18.94
N ASN A 252 16.60 8.78 -20.10
CA ASN A 252 16.83 10.22 -20.33
C ASN A 252 18.21 10.72 -19.85
N ASN A 253 19.26 9.95 -20.17
CA ASN A 253 20.66 10.20 -19.78
C ASN A 253 20.99 10.13 -18.28
N THR A 254 20.04 9.73 -17.41
CA THR A 254 20.29 9.52 -15.98
C THR A 254 20.35 8.03 -15.67
N LYS A 255 21.48 7.56 -15.13
CA LYS A 255 21.69 6.13 -14.79
C LYS A 255 21.07 5.78 -13.43
N MET A 256 20.84 4.49 -13.21
CA MET A 256 20.28 3.93 -11.98
C MET A 256 20.92 4.46 -10.70
N TYR A 257 22.25 4.29 -10.57
CA TYR A 257 22.96 4.50 -9.31
C TYR A 257 22.87 5.95 -8.79
N PRO A 258 23.10 7.00 -9.62
CA PRO A 258 22.85 8.38 -9.22
C PRO A 258 21.45 8.65 -8.69
N ILE A 259 20.42 7.99 -9.26
CA ILE A 259 19.03 8.16 -8.85
C ILE A 259 18.79 7.53 -7.48
N VAL A 260 19.17 6.26 -7.31
CA VAL A 260 18.94 5.57 -6.03
C VAL A 260 19.77 6.17 -4.90
N GLU A 261 21.01 6.62 -5.16
CA GLU A 261 21.88 7.23 -4.17
C GLU A 261 21.42 8.61 -3.71
N LYS A 262 20.89 9.44 -4.62
CA LYS A 262 20.48 10.82 -4.29
C LYS A 262 19.03 10.95 -3.86
N TYR A 263 18.16 10.04 -4.30
CA TYR A 263 16.72 10.15 -4.09
C TYR A 263 16.18 8.98 -3.26
N HIS A 264 16.16 7.78 -3.82
CA HIS A 264 15.41 6.66 -3.22
C HIS A 264 15.97 6.20 -1.86
N LEU A 265 17.28 5.94 -1.77
CA LEU A 265 17.90 5.39 -0.56
C LEU A 265 17.90 6.40 0.59
N PRO A 266 18.28 7.69 0.42
CA PRO A 266 18.23 8.67 1.50
C PRO A 266 16.82 8.85 2.08
N LEU A 267 15.79 8.96 1.22
CA LEU A 267 14.40 9.09 1.68
C LEU A 267 13.95 7.85 2.46
N THR A 268 14.33 6.66 1.98
CA THR A 268 13.97 5.38 2.61
C THR A 268 14.68 5.19 3.95
N ASP A 269 15.98 5.49 4.03
CA ASP A 269 16.78 5.41 5.25
C ASP A 269 16.36 6.44 6.29
N GLN A 270 15.86 7.60 5.85
CA GLN A 270 15.30 8.59 6.74
C GLN A 270 13.93 8.17 7.28
N THR A 271 13.00 7.85 6.38
CA THR A 271 11.57 7.71 6.72
C THR A 271 11.26 6.38 7.38
N THR A 272 11.73 5.27 6.79
CA THR A 272 11.28 3.92 7.18
C THR A 272 11.68 3.59 8.62
N PRO A 273 12.93 3.82 9.06
CA PRO A 273 13.31 3.63 10.46
C PRO A 273 12.55 4.56 11.41
N THR A 274 12.34 5.85 11.05
CA THR A 274 11.57 6.79 11.88
C THR A 274 10.13 6.32 12.07
N PHE A 275 9.49 5.86 11.00
CA PHE A 275 8.11 5.35 11.03
C PHE A 275 7.97 4.13 11.95
N LEU A 276 8.88 3.17 11.81
CA LEU A 276 8.88 1.97 12.66
C LEU A 276 9.18 2.31 14.13
N GLU A 277 10.09 3.24 14.38
CA GLU A 277 10.42 3.72 15.71
C GLU A 277 9.23 4.42 16.38
N ASP A 278 8.54 5.31 15.67
CA ASP A 278 7.36 6.02 16.18
C ASP A 278 6.20 5.06 16.47
N LEU A 279 5.98 4.06 15.59
CA LEU A 279 5.00 2.98 15.87
C LEU A 279 5.38 2.15 17.10
N GLU A 280 6.66 1.80 17.27
CA GLU A 280 7.12 1.04 18.44
C GLU A 280 6.99 1.85 19.74
N GLN A 281 7.42 3.11 19.74
CA GLN A 281 7.35 4.00 20.91
C GLN A 281 5.91 4.23 21.38
N ARG A 282 4.94 4.18 20.46
CA ARG A 282 3.51 4.29 20.77
C ARG A 282 2.82 2.96 21.08
N GLY A 283 3.55 1.84 21.03
CA GLY A 283 3.00 0.50 21.22
C GLY A 283 2.07 0.03 20.09
N LEU A 284 2.07 0.71 18.94
CA LEU A 284 1.22 0.37 17.80
C LEU A 284 1.80 -0.81 17.00
N LEU A 285 3.13 -0.93 16.95
CA LEU A 285 3.83 -1.93 16.14
C LEU A 285 3.45 -3.38 16.51
N ASP A 286 3.11 -3.65 17.76
CA ASP A 286 2.68 -4.99 18.19
C ASP A 286 1.33 -5.41 17.60
N THR A 287 0.52 -4.45 17.15
CA THR A 287 -0.82 -4.68 16.56
C THR A 287 -0.92 -4.30 15.09
N THR A 288 0.13 -3.75 14.50
CA THR A 288 0.14 -3.26 13.12
C THR A 288 1.23 -3.95 12.32
N LEU A 289 0.83 -4.61 11.23
CA LEU A 289 1.75 -5.17 10.26
C LEU A 289 2.20 -4.06 9.31
N VAL A 290 3.50 -3.76 9.30
CA VAL A 290 4.12 -2.92 8.27
C VAL A 290 4.69 -3.82 7.19
N VAL A 291 4.22 -3.63 5.96
CA VAL A 291 4.72 -4.31 4.76
C VAL A 291 5.37 -3.28 3.85
N TRP A 292 6.67 -3.41 3.61
CA TRP A 292 7.38 -2.61 2.61
C TRP A 292 7.74 -3.52 1.44
N MET A 293 7.04 -3.31 0.33
CA MET A 293 7.13 -4.17 -0.86
C MET A 293 7.07 -3.37 -2.15
N GLY A 294 7.54 -3.99 -3.22
CA GLY A 294 7.37 -3.57 -4.60
C GLY A 294 6.97 -4.77 -5.45
N GLU A 295 6.80 -4.52 -6.73
CA GLU A 295 6.28 -5.50 -7.67
C GLU A 295 7.28 -6.58 -8.07
N PHE A 296 8.58 -6.28 -8.14
CA PHE A 296 9.61 -7.28 -8.42
C PHE A 296 11.03 -6.78 -8.11
N GLY A 297 12.00 -7.69 -8.25
CA GLY A 297 13.41 -7.42 -8.08
C GLY A 297 14.09 -6.90 -9.34
N ARG A 298 15.43 -6.98 -9.32
CA ARG A 298 16.28 -6.47 -10.40
C ARG A 298 17.29 -7.53 -10.82
N THR A 299 17.62 -7.56 -12.12
CA THR A 299 18.56 -8.54 -12.66
C THR A 299 19.86 -8.59 -11.85
N PRO A 300 20.40 -9.77 -11.50
CA PRO A 300 21.65 -9.84 -10.75
C PRO A 300 22.88 -9.33 -11.53
N LYS A 301 22.82 -9.43 -12.86
CA LYS A 301 23.82 -8.87 -13.78
C LYS A 301 23.45 -7.44 -14.17
N ILE A 302 24.42 -6.54 -14.10
CA ILE A 302 24.29 -5.15 -14.57
C ILE A 302 24.25 -5.15 -16.10
N ASN A 303 23.29 -4.42 -16.68
CA ASN A 303 23.12 -4.27 -18.11
C ASN A 303 24.11 -3.26 -18.72
N GLU A 304 24.12 -3.12 -20.04
CA GLU A 304 25.00 -2.19 -20.77
C GLU A 304 24.75 -0.72 -20.41
N ASN A 305 23.57 -0.42 -19.87
CA ASN A 305 23.20 0.90 -19.38
C ASN A 305 23.68 1.18 -17.95
N ALA A 306 24.60 0.39 -17.38
CA ALA A 306 25.04 0.50 -15.99
C ALA A 306 23.86 0.49 -15.00
N SER A 307 22.81 -0.26 -15.34
CA SER A 307 21.55 -0.36 -14.61
C SER A 307 21.15 -1.84 -14.47
N ARG A 308 19.94 -2.11 -13.97
CA ARG A 308 19.40 -3.47 -13.85
C ARG A 308 17.97 -3.53 -14.37
N ASP A 309 17.65 -4.62 -15.06
CA ASP A 309 16.34 -4.84 -15.70
C ASP A 309 15.36 -5.52 -14.74
N HIS A 310 14.12 -5.71 -15.19
CA HIS A 310 13.05 -6.31 -14.38
C HIS A 310 13.35 -7.77 -14.07
N TRP A 311 13.15 -8.16 -12.80
CA TRP A 311 13.43 -9.52 -12.37
C TRP A 311 12.42 -10.02 -11.33
N PRO A 312 11.23 -10.50 -11.77
CA PRO A 312 10.21 -11.03 -10.87
C PRO A 312 10.57 -12.37 -10.24
N GLN A 313 11.62 -13.03 -10.70
CA GLN A 313 11.96 -14.39 -10.28
C GLN A 313 12.58 -14.45 -8.89
N CYS A 314 13.13 -13.36 -8.36
CA CYS A 314 13.66 -13.34 -7.00
C CYS A 314 13.75 -11.91 -6.48
N TYR A 315 13.06 -11.62 -5.38
CA TYR A 315 13.10 -10.30 -4.74
C TYR A 315 12.79 -10.38 -3.25
N THR A 316 12.85 -9.22 -2.59
CA THR A 316 12.70 -9.12 -1.14
C THR A 316 11.52 -8.24 -0.76
N THR A 317 10.73 -8.71 0.20
CA THR A 317 9.73 -7.93 0.93
C THR A 317 10.12 -7.84 2.40
N LEU A 318 9.90 -6.68 3.02
CA LEU A 318 10.16 -6.46 4.44
C LEU A 318 8.84 -6.47 5.21
N LEU A 319 8.84 -7.17 6.35
CA LEU A 319 7.73 -7.26 7.29
C LEU A 319 8.19 -6.81 8.68
N CYS A 320 7.35 -6.09 9.41
CA CYS A 320 7.61 -5.72 10.80
C CYS A 320 6.29 -5.58 11.57
N GLY A 321 6.27 -6.02 12.83
CA GLY A 321 5.09 -5.89 13.71
C GLY A 321 4.05 -7.00 13.57
N ALA A 322 2.94 -6.84 14.30
CA ALA A 322 1.78 -7.74 14.32
C ALA A 322 2.11 -9.25 14.40
N GLY A 323 3.01 -9.64 15.31
CA GLY A 323 3.35 -11.06 15.54
C GLY A 323 4.25 -11.69 14.46
N VAL A 324 4.82 -10.92 13.56
CA VAL A 324 5.90 -11.40 12.68
C VAL A 324 7.21 -11.50 13.47
N LYS A 325 8.00 -12.55 13.23
CA LYS A 325 9.30 -12.78 13.88
C LYS A 325 10.23 -11.58 13.71
N LYS A 326 10.92 -11.22 14.78
CA LYS A 326 11.95 -10.17 14.77
C LYS A 326 13.28 -10.77 14.31
N GLY A 327 13.97 -10.12 13.38
CA GLY A 327 15.31 -10.52 12.95
C GLY A 327 15.33 -11.85 12.19
N TYR A 328 14.27 -12.17 11.46
CA TYR A 328 14.13 -13.44 10.75
C TYR A 328 14.30 -13.25 9.23
N ILE A 329 14.90 -14.24 8.59
CA ILE A 329 15.05 -14.30 7.14
C ILE A 329 14.32 -15.55 6.67
N HIS A 330 13.31 -15.36 5.84
CA HIS A 330 12.57 -16.43 5.20
C HIS A 330 13.08 -16.67 3.78
N GLY A 331 13.37 -17.93 3.49
CA GLY A 331 13.94 -18.37 2.22
C GLY A 331 15.33 -17.80 1.93
N ALA A 332 15.83 -18.17 0.76
CA ALA A 332 17.12 -17.72 0.25
C ALA A 332 17.11 -17.71 -1.27
N SER A 333 17.90 -16.82 -1.87
CA SER A 333 18.21 -16.87 -3.29
C SER A 333 19.36 -17.84 -3.58
N ASP A 334 19.50 -18.24 -4.84
CA ASP A 334 20.64 -19.02 -5.31
C ASP A 334 21.95 -18.23 -5.22
N LYS A 335 23.07 -18.89 -5.51
CA LYS A 335 24.42 -18.29 -5.46
C LYS A 335 24.59 -17.06 -6.35
N THR A 336 23.75 -16.89 -7.36
CA THR A 336 23.76 -15.75 -8.27
C THR A 336 22.75 -14.67 -7.89
N GLY A 337 21.85 -14.93 -6.95
CA GLY A 337 20.73 -14.06 -6.60
C GLY A 337 19.60 -14.07 -7.65
N SER A 338 19.58 -15.06 -8.55
CA SER A 338 18.65 -15.07 -9.69
C SER A 338 17.30 -15.72 -9.36
N TYR A 339 17.29 -16.82 -8.63
CA TYR A 339 16.08 -17.57 -8.31
C TYR A 339 16.05 -17.93 -6.82
N PRO A 340 14.88 -18.27 -6.24
CA PRO A 340 14.80 -18.78 -4.90
C PRO A 340 15.45 -20.17 -4.85
N ALA A 341 16.41 -20.34 -3.96
CA ALA A 341 17.02 -21.64 -3.65
C ALA A 341 16.25 -22.41 -2.57
N SER A 342 15.49 -21.71 -1.74
CA SER A 342 14.66 -22.31 -0.68
C SER A 342 13.44 -21.44 -0.39
N ASP A 343 12.37 -22.09 0.04
CA ASP A 343 11.10 -21.51 0.50
C ASP A 343 10.57 -20.39 -0.42
N PRO A 344 10.31 -20.64 -1.71
CA PRO A 344 9.75 -19.64 -2.61
C PRO A 344 8.39 -19.14 -2.10
N VAL A 345 8.17 -17.84 -2.14
CA VAL A 345 6.92 -17.20 -1.72
C VAL A 345 6.32 -16.46 -2.91
N ARG A 346 5.06 -16.75 -3.24
CA ARG A 346 4.31 -16.00 -4.26
C ARG A 346 3.61 -14.80 -3.62
N PRO A 347 3.23 -13.77 -4.39
CA PRO A 347 2.38 -12.70 -3.87
C PRO A 347 1.06 -13.22 -3.28
N ASP A 348 0.52 -14.35 -3.80
CA ASP A 348 -0.65 -15.03 -3.23
C ASP A 348 -0.42 -15.47 -1.76
N ASP A 349 0.76 -16.01 -1.46
CA ASP A 349 1.13 -16.49 -0.13
C ASP A 349 1.31 -15.30 0.83
N LEU A 350 1.90 -14.20 0.35
CA LEU A 350 2.00 -12.96 1.10
C LEU A 350 0.60 -12.37 1.37
N ALA A 351 -0.29 -12.37 0.39
CA ALA A 351 -1.69 -11.96 0.55
C ALA A 351 -2.41 -12.82 1.60
N ALA A 352 -2.25 -14.14 1.53
CA ALA A 352 -2.82 -15.06 2.51
C ALA A 352 -2.27 -14.80 3.93
N THR A 353 -0.98 -14.48 4.03
CA THR A 353 -0.33 -14.08 5.29
C THR A 353 -0.93 -12.80 5.87
N ILE A 354 -1.14 -11.76 5.04
CA ILE A 354 -1.75 -10.49 5.45
C ILE A 354 -3.19 -10.72 5.94
N PHE A 355 -4.01 -11.45 5.18
CA PHE A 355 -5.39 -11.74 5.59
C PHE A 355 -5.45 -12.58 6.87
N HIS A 356 -4.58 -13.59 7.00
CA HIS A 356 -4.49 -14.40 8.21
C HIS A 356 -4.17 -13.55 9.45
N LEU A 357 -3.20 -12.64 9.36
CA LEU A 357 -2.84 -11.75 10.47
C LEU A 357 -3.94 -10.73 10.80
N LEU A 358 -4.81 -10.40 9.84
CA LEU A 358 -6.02 -9.60 10.05
C LEU A 358 -7.20 -10.42 10.61
N GLY A 359 -7.03 -11.72 10.84
CA GLY A 359 -8.08 -12.63 11.30
C GLY A 359 -9.12 -12.97 10.23
N ILE A 360 -8.78 -12.78 8.96
CA ILE A 360 -9.62 -13.12 7.80
C ILE A 360 -9.13 -14.47 7.26
N ASP A 361 -10.04 -15.43 7.08
CA ASP A 361 -9.69 -16.70 6.43
C ASP A 361 -9.26 -16.43 4.97
N PRO A 362 -8.00 -16.69 4.60
CA PRO A 362 -7.46 -16.38 3.28
C PRO A 362 -8.13 -17.18 2.15
N HIS A 363 -8.88 -18.24 2.47
CA HIS A 363 -9.62 -19.04 1.50
C HIS A 363 -11.11 -18.69 1.44
N THR A 364 -11.52 -17.58 2.07
CA THR A 364 -12.88 -17.04 1.94
C THR A 364 -13.23 -16.84 0.46
N GLU A 365 -14.40 -17.33 0.05
CA GLU A 365 -14.93 -17.17 -1.30
C GLU A 365 -15.77 -15.89 -1.40
N LEU A 366 -15.55 -15.11 -2.47
CA LEU A 366 -16.35 -13.97 -2.89
C LEU A 366 -17.06 -14.26 -4.21
N ARG A 367 -18.11 -13.49 -4.51
CA ARG A 367 -18.80 -13.51 -5.80
C ARG A 367 -18.21 -12.43 -6.70
N GLY A 368 -17.49 -12.87 -7.72
CA GLY A 368 -16.92 -12.02 -8.76
C GLY A 368 -17.92 -11.73 -9.89
N VAL A 369 -17.38 -11.31 -11.03
CA VAL A 369 -18.16 -11.02 -12.24
C VAL A 369 -18.94 -12.25 -12.70
N GLY A 370 -20.22 -12.04 -13.04
CA GLY A 370 -21.11 -13.12 -13.48
C GLY A 370 -21.38 -14.15 -12.38
N ASP A 371 -21.30 -13.75 -11.11
CA ASP A 371 -21.56 -14.58 -9.92
C ASP A 371 -20.58 -15.76 -9.74
N ARG A 372 -19.41 -15.67 -10.37
CA ARG A 372 -18.37 -16.70 -10.28
C ARG A 372 -17.72 -16.69 -8.89
N PRO A 373 -17.53 -17.86 -8.26
CA PRO A 373 -16.78 -17.95 -7.02
C PRO A 373 -15.29 -17.60 -7.26
N VAL A 374 -14.73 -16.75 -6.40
CA VAL A 374 -13.31 -16.37 -6.41
C VAL A 374 -12.81 -16.31 -4.98
N ASN A 375 -11.74 -17.06 -4.66
CA ASN A 375 -11.12 -17.01 -3.34
C ASN A 375 -10.35 -15.69 -3.14
N ILE A 376 -10.29 -15.18 -1.91
CA ILE A 376 -9.52 -13.95 -1.64
C ILE A 376 -8.01 -14.14 -1.77
N SER A 377 -7.51 -15.35 -1.61
CA SER A 377 -6.16 -15.75 -2.02
C SER A 377 -6.14 -17.21 -2.48
N TYR A 378 -5.25 -17.51 -3.44
CA TYR A 378 -4.91 -18.87 -3.86
C TYR A 378 -3.63 -19.43 -3.20
N GLY A 379 -2.91 -18.59 -2.46
CA GLY A 379 -1.72 -18.96 -1.72
C GLY A 379 -2.04 -19.44 -0.30
N ASN A 380 -1.00 -19.84 0.43
CA ASN A 380 -1.10 -20.23 1.83
C ASN A 380 -0.35 -19.23 2.72
N PRO A 381 -0.82 -18.95 3.95
CA PRO A 381 -0.07 -18.13 4.87
C PRO A 381 1.34 -18.68 5.10
N VAL A 382 2.34 -17.82 5.04
CA VAL A 382 3.74 -18.16 5.28
C VAL A 382 3.95 -18.31 6.79
N MET A 383 3.54 -19.44 7.36
CA MET A 383 3.60 -19.68 8.80
C MET A 383 5.02 -19.53 9.37
N GLY A 384 6.05 -19.76 8.54
CA GLY A 384 7.45 -19.59 8.92
C GLY A 384 7.80 -18.18 9.42
N VAL A 385 7.14 -17.13 8.92
CA VAL A 385 7.41 -15.75 9.34
C VAL A 385 6.73 -15.34 10.64
N MET A 386 5.76 -16.11 11.14
CA MET A 386 4.98 -15.78 12.34
C MET A 386 5.68 -16.27 13.61
N SER A 387 5.54 -15.54 14.72
CA SER A 387 6.16 -15.80 16.02
C SER A 387 5.50 -16.92 16.81
#